data_AF-A0A0G0M4D3-F1
#
_entry.id   AF-A0A0G0M4D3-F1
#
_cell.length_a   1.000
_cell.length_b   1.000
_cell.length_c   1.000
_cell.angle_alpha   90.00
_cell.angle_beta   90.00
_cell.angle_gamma   90.00
#
_symmetry.space_group_name_H-M   'P 1'
#
loop_
_entity.id
_entity.type
_entity.pdbx_description
1 polymer ?
#
loop_
_entity_poly.entity_id
_entity_poly.type
_entity_poly.pdbx_seq_one_letter_code
_entity_poly.pdbx_strand_id
1 'polypeptide(L)'
;MINNKKLNGFTIVETVTAIGIFCIIVTLAMTFYVNAAKIYIGSLSAREAEENVRNSLEVISRHIRDGRSVNSMAIGSTEGNISINSVDSNGTLYTVDIKKLCKAAPGRTDFDCNGANESRGYISINNSSSPGSTMKLTADTLNITEFKITPSAGTPLLFNITIKGQIEEALANGDSLEKGARGEGYVEMSTSVAMKGQYR
;
A
#
# COMPACT_ATOMS: atom_id res chain seq x y z
N MET A 1 -35.65 17.23 -65.10
CA MET A 1 -35.08 18.51 -64.61
C MET A 1 -34.37 18.23 -63.29
N ILE A 2 -33.03 18.16 -63.30
CA ILE A 2 -32.23 17.99 -62.08
C ILE A 2 -31.92 19.39 -61.57
N ASN A 3 -32.49 19.72 -60.41
CA ASN A 3 -32.33 21.02 -59.77
C ASN A 3 -30.92 21.09 -59.16
N ASN A 4 -29.95 21.61 -59.91
CA ASN A 4 -28.61 21.92 -59.41
C ASN A 4 -28.70 23.10 -58.43
N LYS A 5 -29.02 22.83 -57.17
CA LYS A 5 -28.77 23.78 -56.09
C LYS A 5 -27.27 24.03 -56.05
N LYS A 6 -26.84 25.26 -56.37
CA LYS A 6 -25.44 25.69 -56.21
C LYS A 6 -25.00 25.41 -54.78
N LEU A 7 -24.09 24.46 -54.62
CA LEU A 7 -23.36 24.27 -53.37
C LEU A 7 -22.37 25.42 -53.27
N ASN A 8 -22.65 26.37 -52.38
CA ASN A 8 -21.69 27.43 -52.07
C ASN A 8 -20.47 26.76 -51.41
N GLY A 9 -19.31 26.84 -52.04
CA GLY A 9 -18.06 26.33 -51.51
C GLY A 9 -17.60 27.14 -50.29
N PHE A 10 -16.89 26.50 -49.37
CA PHE A 10 -16.30 27.15 -48.20
C PHE A 10 -15.18 28.11 -48.59
N THR A 11 -15.12 29.25 -47.91
CA THR A 11 -13.99 30.17 -48.07
C THR A 11 -12.77 29.66 -47.29
N ILE A 12 -11.56 29.99 -47.75
CA ILE A 12 -10.30 29.59 -47.09
C ILE A 12 -10.28 30.10 -45.63
N VAL A 13 -10.74 31.33 -45.40
CA VAL A 13 -10.80 31.94 -44.07
C VAL A 13 -11.70 31.13 -43.13
N GLU A 14 -12.86 30.71 -43.59
CA GLU A 14 -13.82 29.90 -42.83
C GLU A 14 -13.29 28.50 -42.49
N THR A 15 -12.44 27.96 -43.36
CA THR A 15 -11.74 26.69 -43.09
C THR A 15 -10.66 26.85 -42.02
N VAL A 16 -9.87 27.93 -42.08
CA VAL A 16 -8.82 28.21 -41.08
C VAL A 16 -9.41 28.49 -39.70
N THR A 17 -10.51 29.25 -39.63
CA THR A 17 -11.20 29.50 -38.36
C THR A 17 -11.83 28.24 -37.79
N ALA A 18 -12.44 27.38 -38.62
CA ALA A 18 -13.00 26.10 -38.18
C ALA A 18 -11.92 25.17 -37.58
N ILE A 19 -10.75 25.07 -38.21
CA ILE A 19 -9.62 24.28 -37.68
C ILE A 19 -9.15 24.84 -36.33
N GLY A 20 -9.05 26.17 -36.20
CA GLY A 20 -8.66 26.82 -34.94
C GLY A 20 -9.60 26.50 -33.78
N ILE A 21 -10.92 26.61 -34.01
CA ILE A 21 -11.94 26.26 -33.01
C ILE A 21 -11.88 24.75 -32.68
N PHE A 22 -11.72 23.90 -33.68
CA PHE A 22 -11.60 22.46 -33.50
C PHE A 22 -10.41 22.08 -32.61
N CYS A 23 -9.22 22.66 -32.85
CA CYS A 23 -8.04 22.40 -32.04
C CYS A 23 -8.24 22.82 -30.57
N ILE A 24 -8.91 23.95 -30.32
CA ILE A 24 -9.22 24.41 -28.95
C ILE A 24 -10.14 23.40 -28.26
N ILE A 25 -11.21 22.96 -28.93
CA ILE A 25 -12.16 21.99 -28.38
C ILE A 25 -11.47 20.66 -28.08
N VAL A 26 -10.63 20.15 -29.01
CA VAL A 26 -9.88 18.90 -28.82
C VAL A 26 -8.91 19.02 -27.63
N THR A 27 -8.25 20.17 -27.46
CA THR A 27 -7.33 20.39 -26.34
C THR A 27 -8.06 20.39 -24.99
N LEU A 28 -9.23 21.04 -24.93
CA LEU A 28 -10.07 21.04 -23.72
C LEU A 28 -10.59 19.62 -23.40
N ALA A 29 -11.05 18.89 -24.42
CA ALA A 29 -11.52 17.52 -24.26
C ALA A 29 -10.40 16.58 -23.79
N MET A 30 -9.19 16.74 -24.34
CA MET A 30 -8.04 15.93 -23.97
C MET A 30 -7.59 16.22 -22.53
N THR A 31 -7.60 17.48 -22.11
CA THR A 31 -7.29 17.87 -20.73
C THR A 31 -8.27 17.23 -19.75
N PHE A 32 -9.56 17.24 -20.06
CA PHE A 32 -10.58 16.56 -19.26
C PHE A 32 -10.35 15.05 -19.20
N TYR A 33 -10.05 14.42 -20.34
CA TYR A 33 -9.79 12.98 -20.42
C TYR A 33 -8.58 12.55 -19.59
N VAL A 34 -7.45 13.28 -19.67
CA VAL A 34 -6.25 12.99 -18.87
C VAL A 34 -6.55 13.10 -17.37
N ASN A 35 -7.32 14.12 -16.96
CA ASN A 35 -7.70 14.27 -15.55
C ASN A 35 -8.60 13.13 -15.08
N ALA A 36 -9.58 12.71 -15.88
CA ALA A 36 -10.44 11.57 -15.57
C ALA A 36 -9.65 10.26 -15.47
N ALA A 37 -8.71 10.03 -16.39
CA ALA A 37 -7.86 8.84 -16.39
C ALA A 37 -6.95 8.78 -15.14
N LYS A 38 -6.37 9.92 -14.72
CA LYS A 38 -5.59 10.01 -13.49
C LYS A 38 -6.40 9.62 -12.26
N ILE A 39 -7.63 10.13 -12.14
CA ILE A 39 -8.53 9.79 -11.02
C ILE A 39 -8.85 8.30 -11.01
N TYR A 40 -9.12 7.71 -12.17
CA TYR A 40 -9.43 6.29 -12.29
C TYR A 40 -8.25 5.39 -11.84
N ILE A 41 -7.03 5.68 -12.33
CA ILE A 41 -5.81 4.93 -11.96
C ILE A 41 -5.52 5.07 -10.46
N GLY A 42 -5.66 6.28 -9.91
CA GLY A 42 -5.50 6.52 -8.47
C GLY A 42 -6.49 5.71 -7.64
N SER A 43 -7.75 5.64 -8.07
CA SER A 43 -8.79 4.83 -7.40
C SER A 43 -8.49 3.33 -7.45
N LEU A 44 -7.93 2.82 -8.54
CA LEU A 44 -7.57 1.40 -8.65
C LEU A 44 -6.42 1.06 -7.70
N SER A 45 -5.38 1.89 -7.70
CA SER A 45 -4.20 1.73 -6.83
C SER A 45 -4.60 1.79 -5.34
N ALA A 46 -5.54 2.68 -5.00
CA ALA A 46 -6.15 2.75 -3.66
C ALA A 46 -6.78 1.44 -3.21
N ARG A 47 -7.60 0.83 -4.07
CA ARG A 47 -8.27 -0.44 -3.76
C ARG A 47 -7.28 -1.58 -3.59
N GLU A 48 -6.28 -1.67 -4.45
CA GLU A 48 -5.24 -2.71 -4.35
C GLU A 48 -4.43 -2.57 -3.05
N ALA A 49 -4.07 -1.35 -2.67
CA ALA A 49 -3.37 -1.09 -1.42
C ALA A 49 -4.24 -1.44 -0.20
N GLU A 50 -5.53 -1.10 -0.22
CA GLU A 50 -6.47 -1.47 0.85
C GLU A 50 -6.62 -2.99 0.99
N GLU A 51 -6.79 -3.71 -0.12
CA GLU A 51 -6.87 -5.17 -0.13
C GLU A 51 -5.58 -5.80 0.42
N ASN A 52 -4.43 -5.26 0.02
CA ASN A 52 -3.14 -5.72 0.48
C ASN A 52 -2.90 -5.48 1.98
N VAL A 53 -3.29 -4.31 2.51
CA VAL A 53 -3.24 -4.04 3.96
C VAL A 53 -4.19 -4.95 4.71
N ARG A 54 -5.41 -5.17 4.20
CA ARG A 54 -6.39 -6.07 4.80
C ARG A 54 -5.86 -7.50 4.89
N ASN A 55 -5.28 -8.03 3.81
CA ASN A 55 -4.67 -9.36 3.81
C ASN A 55 -3.50 -9.44 4.80
N SER A 56 -2.65 -8.40 4.85
CA SER A 56 -1.56 -8.30 5.82
C SER A 56 -2.07 -8.36 7.26
N LEU A 57 -3.11 -7.60 7.58
CA LEU A 57 -3.75 -7.63 8.90
C LEU A 57 -4.34 -8.99 9.23
N GLU A 58 -4.97 -9.67 8.27
CA GLU A 58 -5.52 -11.01 8.49
C GLU A 58 -4.41 -11.99 8.87
N VAL A 59 -3.32 -12.02 8.11
CA VAL A 59 -2.17 -12.90 8.38
C VAL A 59 -1.53 -12.59 9.74
N ILE A 60 -1.29 -11.30 10.05
CA ILE A 60 -0.73 -10.88 11.35
C ILE A 60 -1.67 -11.30 12.49
N SER A 61 -2.97 -11.04 12.34
CA SER A 61 -3.97 -11.38 13.35
C SER A 61 -4.03 -12.89 13.60
N ARG A 62 -3.89 -13.70 12.55
CA ARG A 62 -3.84 -15.16 12.66
C ARG A 62 -2.64 -15.61 13.51
N HIS A 63 -1.45 -15.11 13.21
CA HIS A 63 -0.25 -15.44 13.98
C HIS A 63 -0.32 -14.97 15.44
N ILE A 64 -0.92 -13.81 15.72
CA ILE A 64 -1.15 -13.37 17.09
C ILE A 64 -2.17 -14.27 17.80
N ARG A 65 -3.29 -14.59 17.14
CA ARG A 65 -4.33 -15.46 17.70
C ARG A 65 -3.79 -16.85 18.06
N ASP A 66 -2.98 -17.42 17.17
CA ASP A 66 -2.35 -18.73 17.34
C ASP A 66 -1.10 -18.69 18.23
N GLY A 67 -0.71 -17.49 18.66
CA GLY A 67 0.38 -17.28 19.59
C GLY A 67 0.07 -17.83 20.98
N ARG A 68 1.09 -18.43 21.59
CA ARG A 68 1.09 -18.92 22.97
C ARG A 68 1.65 -17.90 23.95
N SER A 69 2.70 -17.18 23.56
CA SER A 69 3.32 -16.12 24.35
C SER A 69 3.98 -15.07 23.46
N VAL A 70 4.21 -13.88 24.01
CA VAL A 70 4.96 -12.81 23.34
C VAL A 70 6.33 -12.71 23.99
N ASN A 71 7.39 -12.72 23.17
CA ASN A 71 8.78 -12.67 23.64
C ASN A 71 9.30 -11.24 23.77
N SER A 72 8.86 -10.31 22.91
CA SER A 72 9.54 -9.02 22.75
C SER A 72 8.56 -7.85 22.58
N MET A 73 7.65 -7.66 23.54
CA MET A 73 6.86 -6.42 23.59
C MET A 73 6.42 -6.11 25.02
N ALA A 74 6.87 -4.99 25.56
CA ALA A 74 6.42 -4.51 26.87
C ALA A 74 4.99 -3.95 26.79
N ILE A 75 4.20 -4.11 27.87
CA ILE A 75 2.88 -3.49 27.98
C ILE A 75 3.06 -1.96 27.91
N GLY A 76 2.40 -1.31 26.94
CA GLY A 76 2.58 0.12 26.65
C GLY A 76 3.66 0.45 25.62
N SER A 77 4.39 -0.54 25.10
CA SER A 77 5.29 -0.35 23.94
C SER A 77 4.49 -0.08 22.67
N THR A 78 5.03 0.82 21.84
CA THR A 78 4.50 1.19 20.52
C THR A 78 5.37 0.62 19.39
N GLU A 79 6.41 -0.15 19.72
CA GLU A 79 7.34 -0.67 18.73
C GLU A 79 6.63 -1.63 17.77
N GLY A 80 6.65 -1.30 16.47
CA GLY A 80 6.04 -2.09 15.39
C GLY A 80 6.73 -3.42 15.10
N ASN A 81 7.44 -3.99 16.08
CA ASN A 81 8.08 -5.28 15.98
C ASN A 81 7.54 -6.16 17.10
N ILE A 82 6.92 -7.28 16.77
CA ILE A 82 6.46 -8.27 17.73
C ILE A 82 7.06 -9.63 17.41
N SER A 83 7.53 -10.31 18.45
CA SER A 83 8.01 -11.69 18.39
C SER A 83 7.06 -12.58 19.18
N ILE A 84 6.50 -13.59 18.53
CA ILE A 84 5.43 -14.44 19.08
C ILE A 84 5.88 -15.89 19.01
N ASN A 85 5.77 -16.60 20.14
CA ASN A 85 5.93 -18.04 20.13
C ASN A 85 4.62 -18.69 19.71
N SER A 86 4.68 -19.51 18.67
CA SER A 86 3.59 -20.38 18.26
C SER A 86 4.08 -21.81 18.17
N VAL A 87 3.13 -22.75 18.06
CA VAL A 87 3.40 -24.18 18.14
C VAL A 87 2.69 -24.84 16.97
N ASP A 88 3.43 -25.65 16.21
CA ASP A 88 2.88 -26.34 15.04
C ASP A 88 2.02 -27.55 15.45
N SER A 89 1.31 -28.16 14.51
CA SER A 89 0.54 -29.40 14.73
C SER A 89 1.36 -30.52 15.35
N ASN A 90 2.68 -30.52 15.11
CA ASN A 90 3.64 -31.50 15.62
C ASN A 90 4.21 -31.16 17.00
N GLY A 91 3.77 -30.06 17.64
CA GLY A 91 4.24 -29.66 18.97
C GLY A 91 5.56 -28.89 18.99
N THR A 92 6.18 -28.64 17.83
CA THR A 92 7.42 -27.86 17.71
C THR A 92 7.14 -26.39 17.97
N LEU A 93 7.90 -25.78 18.89
CA LEU A 93 7.82 -24.35 19.19
C LEU A 93 8.62 -23.57 18.14
N TYR A 94 8.00 -22.53 17.58
CA TYR A 94 8.64 -21.62 16.64
C TYR A 94 8.37 -20.17 17.01
N THR A 95 9.35 -19.32 16.77
CA THR A 95 9.22 -17.87 16.95
C THR A 95 8.89 -17.23 15.61
N VAL A 96 7.80 -16.46 15.59
CA VAL A 96 7.34 -15.64 14.48
C VAL A 96 7.67 -14.19 14.78
N ASP A 97 8.55 -13.59 14.00
CA ASP A 97 8.87 -12.17 14.08
C ASP A 97 8.11 -11.40 13.02
N ILE A 98 7.28 -10.45 13.45
CA ILE A 98 6.53 -9.55 12.59
C ILE A 98 7.14 -8.17 12.76
N LYS A 99 7.60 -7.59 11.65
CA LYS A 99 8.34 -6.32 11.68
C LYS A 99 8.09 -5.49 10.44
N LYS A 100 8.15 -4.16 10.61
CA LYS A 100 8.31 -3.23 9.50
C LYS A 100 9.79 -3.25 9.06
N LEU A 101 10.00 -3.47 7.78
CA LEU A 101 11.30 -3.38 7.12
C LEU A 101 11.30 -2.19 6.16
N CYS A 102 12.46 -1.58 5.98
CA CYS A 102 12.71 -0.57 4.96
C CYS A 102 13.36 -1.23 3.75
N LYS A 103 13.10 -0.74 2.53
CA LYS A 103 13.79 -1.23 1.32
C LYS A 103 15.31 -1.07 1.49
N ALA A 104 16.05 -2.16 1.29
CA ALA A 104 17.51 -2.11 1.31
C ALA A 104 18.02 -1.23 0.15
N ALA A 105 19.00 -0.37 0.43
CA ALA A 105 19.68 0.40 -0.62
C ALA A 105 20.28 -0.56 -1.68
N PRO A 106 20.42 -0.15 -2.95
CA PRO A 106 21.03 -1.00 -3.98
C PRO A 106 22.42 -1.49 -3.52
N GLY A 107 22.61 -2.81 -3.46
CA GLY A 107 23.87 -3.42 -3.02
C GLY A 107 24.00 -3.67 -1.51
N ARG A 108 22.96 -3.40 -0.70
CA ARG A 108 22.89 -3.82 0.71
C ARG A 108 21.86 -4.94 0.89
N THR A 109 22.16 -5.87 1.81
CA THR A 109 21.23 -6.88 2.32
C THR A 109 20.57 -6.46 3.63
N ASP A 110 21.06 -5.38 4.24
CA ASP A 110 20.57 -4.88 5.53
C ASP A 110 19.40 -3.93 5.33
N PHE A 111 18.26 -4.32 5.90
CA PHE A 111 17.00 -3.58 5.95
C PHE A 111 16.99 -2.54 7.08
N ASP A 112 18.11 -1.82 7.25
CA ASP A 112 18.27 -0.84 8.32
C ASP A 112 17.48 0.43 7.99
N CYS A 113 16.47 0.71 8.82
CA CYS A 113 15.65 1.92 8.73
C CYS A 113 16.34 3.17 9.30
N ASN A 114 17.54 3.04 9.88
CA ASN A 114 18.30 4.17 10.39
C ASN A 114 19.07 4.86 9.25
N GLY A 115 18.48 5.92 8.71
CA GLY A 115 19.18 6.88 7.83
C GLY A 115 18.86 6.82 6.33
N ALA A 116 17.88 6.03 5.89
CA ALA A 116 17.44 6.01 4.50
C ALA A 116 16.25 6.95 4.26
N ASN A 117 16.51 8.06 3.54
CA ASN A 117 15.52 9.09 3.16
C ASN A 117 14.49 8.61 2.11
N GLU A 118 14.61 7.40 1.58
CA GLU A 118 13.68 6.81 0.60
C GLU A 118 13.35 5.36 0.98
N SER A 119 12.69 5.20 2.13
CA SER A 119 12.37 3.87 2.65
C SER A 119 10.92 3.52 2.34
N ARG A 120 10.69 2.88 1.18
CA ARG A 120 9.46 2.11 0.95
C ARG A 120 9.39 1.05 2.05
N GLY A 121 8.55 1.28 3.05
CA GLY A 121 8.36 0.38 4.18
C GLY A 121 7.47 -0.79 3.80
N TYR A 122 7.83 -2.02 4.15
CA TYR A 122 6.96 -3.19 4.00
C TYR A 122 6.97 -4.05 5.26
N ILE A 123 5.91 -4.83 5.47
CA ILE A 123 5.82 -5.73 6.62
C ILE A 123 6.29 -7.12 6.21
N SER A 124 7.06 -7.76 7.08
CA SER A 124 7.55 -9.13 6.87
C SER A 124 7.30 -10.04 8.06
N ILE A 125 7.23 -11.34 7.77
CA ILE A 125 7.17 -12.40 8.77
C ILE A 125 8.39 -13.29 8.61
N ASN A 126 9.15 -13.46 9.70
CA ASN A 126 10.28 -14.39 9.77
C ASN A 126 9.98 -15.53 10.73
N ASN A 127 10.38 -16.75 10.36
CA ASN A 127 10.27 -17.93 11.23
C ASN A 127 11.65 -18.46 11.60
N SER A 128 11.92 -18.59 12.90
CA SER A 128 13.20 -19.06 13.47
C SER A 128 13.41 -20.58 13.40
N SER A 129 12.36 -21.38 13.19
CA SER A 129 12.46 -22.86 13.10
C SER A 129 13.04 -23.35 11.76
N SER A 130 13.06 -22.47 10.75
CA SER A 130 13.76 -22.67 9.49
C SER A 130 14.30 -21.31 9.03
N PRO A 131 15.51 -20.91 9.50
CA PRO A 131 16.04 -19.58 9.31
C PRO A 131 16.18 -19.27 7.81
N GLY A 132 15.36 -18.36 7.31
CA GLY A 132 15.41 -17.90 5.92
C GLY A 132 14.05 -17.73 5.22
N SER A 133 12.95 -18.21 5.81
CA SER A 133 11.62 -17.99 5.24
C SER A 133 11.07 -16.63 5.69
N THR A 134 11.39 -15.59 4.93
CA THR A 134 10.80 -14.25 5.07
C THR A 134 9.63 -14.12 4.10
N MET A 135 8.43 -13.84 4.61
CA MET A 135 7.26 -13.54 3.77
C MET A 135 6.97 -12.05 3.79
N LYS A 136 6.95 -11.41 2.62
CA LYS A 136 6.50 -10.04 2.45
C LYS A 136 4.97 -10.01 2.47
N LEU A 137 4.38 -9.17 3.31
CA LEU A 137 2.93 -9.04 3.43
C LEU A 137 2.37 -7.89 2.57
N THR A 138 3.15 -6.81 2.42
CA THR A 138 2.66 -5.60 1.74
C THR A 138 3.20 -5.43 0.31
N ALA A 139 2.47 -4.70 -0.54
CA ALA A 139 2.89 -4.36 -1.91
C ALA A 139 4.08 -3.39 -1.90
N ASP A 140 4.91 -3.37 -2.96
CA ASP A 140 5.99 -2.38 -3.09
C ASP A 140 5.46 -0.96 -3.27
N THR A 141 4.31 -0.81 -3.93
CA THR A 141 3.65 0.48 -4.21
C THR A 141 3.06 1.14 -2.95
N LEU A 142 2.97 0.41 -1.84
CA LEU A 142 2.52 0.95 -0.57
C LEU A 142 3.72 1.28 0.31
N ASN A 143 3.91 2.56 0.59
CA ASN A 143 4.90 3.01 1.54
C ASN A 143 4.30 3.09 2.95
N ILE A 144 4.66 2.16 3.82
CA ILE A 144 4.19 2.13 5.21
C ILE A 144 4.79 3.27 6.02
N THR A 145 3.97 4.25 6.40
CA THR A 145 4.36 5.38 7.24
C THR A 145 4.33 4.98 8.72
N GLU A 146 3.26 4.34 9.16
CA GLU A 146 3.08 3.87 10.54
C GLU A 146 2.79 2.36 10.55
N PHE A 147 3.54 1.62 11.37
CA PHE A 147 3.18 0.27 11.76
C PHE A 147 3.30 0.19 13.27
N LYS A 148 2.17 0.01 13.94
CA LYS A 148 2.06 0.04 15.39
C LYS A 148 1.32 -1.18 15.88
N ILE A 149 1.89 -1.85 16.87
CA ILE A 149 1.21 -2.91 17.60
C ILE A 149 1.24 -2.50 19.06
N THR A 150 0.07 -2.33 19.67
CA THR A 150 -0.04 -2.01 21.10
C THR A 150 -0.75 -3.13 21.85
N PRO A 151 -0.09 -3.73 22.86
CA PRO A 151 -0.77 -4.63 23.77
C PRO A 151 -1.64 -3.83 24.74
N SER A 152 -2.87 -4.30 24.96
CA SER A 152 -3.79 -3.79 25.99
C SER A 152 -3.90 -4.80 27.11
N ALA A 153 -3.67 -4.36 28.34
CA ALA A 153 -3.75 -5.22 29.52
C ALA A 153 -5.16 -5.82 29.68
N GLY A 154 -5.22 -7.11 30.01
CA GLY A 154 -6.46 -7.86 30.20
C GLY A 154 -6.25 -9.36 30.00
N THR A 155 -7.23 -10.17 30.42
CA THR A 155 -7.27 -11.61 30.13
C THR A 155 -8.52 -11.88 29.29
N PRO A 156 -8.39 -12.13 27.98
CA PRO A 156 -7.15 -12.38 27.25
C PRO A 156 -6.42 -11.08 26.89
N LEU A 157 -5.09 -11.15 26.72
CA LEU A 157 -4.29 -10.03 26.21
C LEU A 157 -4.76 -9.66 24.79
N LEU A 158 -5.12 -8.39 24.60
CA LEU A 158 -5.52 -7.84 23.31
C LEU A 158 -4.35 -7.11 22.65
N PHE A 159 -4.25 -7.20 21.33
CA PHE A 159 -3.31 -6.47 20.51
C PHE A 159 -4.08 -5.61 19.53
N ASN A 160 -3.85 -4.30 19.57
CA ASN A 160 -4.31 -3.38 18.55
C ASN A 160 -3.20 -3.21 17.52
N ILE A 161 -3.49 -3.50 16.27
CA ILE A 161 -2.56 -3.41 15.16
C ILE A 161 -3.05 -2.28 14.26
N THR A 162 -2.20 -1.31 13.98
CA THR A 162 -2.47 -0.18 13.09
C THR A 162 -1.42 -0.17 11.99
N ILE A 163 -1.90 -0.12 10.74
CA ILE A 163 -1.08 0.04 9.55
C ILE A 163 -1.55 1.31 8.84
N LYS A 164 -0.62 2.24 8.61
CA LYS A 164 -0.83 3.42 7.78
C LYS A 164 0.20 3.47 6.68
N GLY A 165 -0.20 3.88 5.50
CA GLY A 165 0.71 4.03 4.38
C GLY A 165 0.19 4.95 3.29
N GLN A 166 1.14 5.47 2.52
CA GLN A 166 0.87 6.27 1.33
C GLN A 166 1.12 5.42 0.09
N ILE A 167 0.26 5.56 -0.90
CA ILE A 167 0.37 4.85 -2.16
C ILE A 167 1.25 5.67 -3.09
N GLU A 168 2.40 5.10 -3.45
CA GLU A 168 3.28 5.66 -4.45
C GLU A 168 2.82 5.15 -5.82
N GLU A 169 2.28 6.05 -6.65
CA GLU A 169 1.98 5.74 -8.06
C GLU A 169 3.30 5.49 -8.80
N ALA A 170 3.62 4.22 -9.06
CA ALA A 170 4.74 3.84 -9.91
C ALA A 170 4.38 4.13 -11.38
N LEU A 171 4.99 5.15 -11.97
CA LEU A 171 5.03 5.28 -13.43
C LEU A 171 5.95 4.19 -14.00
N ALA A 172 5.56 3.65 -15.17
CA ALA A 172 6.29 2.62 -15.92
C ALA A 172 7.75 2.96 -16.30
N ASN A 173 8.25 4.17 -16.00
CA ASN A 173 9.59 4.65 -16.36
C ASN A 173 10.40 5.19 -15.17
N GLY A 174 10.11 4.79 -13.93
CA GLY A 174 11.00 5.07 -12.79
C GLY A 174 11.04 6.51 -12.29
N ASP A 175 10.38 7.46 -12.97
CA ASP A 175 10.15 8.80 -12.43
C ASP A 175 9.00 8.75 -11.41
N SER A 176 9.35 8.94 -10.13
CA SER A 176 8.40 9.28 -9.09
C SER A 176 7.76 10.62 -9.43
N LEU A 177 6.44 10.66 -9.53
CA LEU A 177 5.71 11.92 -9.65
C LEU A 177 5.98 12.79 -8.42
N GLU A 178 6.31 14.06 -8.64
CA GLU A 178 6.52 15.03 -7.57
C GLU A 178 5.38 14.98 -6.54
N LYS A 179 5.77 14.86 -5.27
CA LYS A 179 4.90 15.00 -4.09
C LYS A 179 4.10 16.29 -4.23
N GLY A 180 2.77 16.16 -4.39
CA GLY A 180 1.84 17.30 -4.40
C GLY A 180 0.96 17.42 -5.64
N ALA A 181 1.17 16.64 -6.70
CA ALA A 181 0.38 16.80 -7.94
C ALA A 181 -0.84 15.87 -8.09
N ARG A 182 -1.01 14.83 -7.26
CA ARG A 182 -1.93 13.71 -7.56
C ARG A 182 -2.59 13.18 -6.30
N GLY A 183 -3.86 12.80 -6.38
CA GLY A 183 -4.68 12.30 -5.28
C GLY A 183 -3.95 11.21 -4.50
N GLU A 184 -3.35 11.62 -3.38
CA GLU A 184 -2.60 10.74 -2.50
C GLU A 184 -3.57 9.72 -1.92
N GLY A 185 -3.56 8.52 -2.49
CA GLY A 185 -4.24 7.39 -1.90
C GLY A 185 -3.57 7.09 -0.56
N TYR A 186 -4.30 7.31 0.52
CA TYR A 186 -3.86 6.99 1.87
C TYR A 186 -4.65 5.78 2.36
N VAL A 187 -3.93 4.81 2.94
CA VAL A 187 -4.55 3.65 3.56
C VAL A 187 -4.25 3.68 5.03
N GLU A 188 -5.31 3.63 5.83
CA GLU A 188 -5.24 3.42 7.27
C GLU A 188 -6.21 2.33 7.66
N MET A 189 -5.68 1.28 8.27
CA MET A 189 -6.49 0.20 8.80
C MET A 189 -5.98 -0.16 10.19
N SER A 190 -6.93 -0.43 11.07
CA SER A 190 -6.65 -0.92 12.41
C SER A 190 -7.51 -2.15 12.71
N THR A 191 -6.95 -3.11 13.43
CA THR A 191 -7.66 -4.30 13.91
C THR A 191 -7.22 -4.67 15.31
N SER A 192 -8.10 -5.36 16.04
CA SER A 192 -7.83 -5.83 17.40
C SER A 192 -7.93 -7.35 17.43
N VAL A 193 -6.94 -8.00 18.04
CA VAL A 193 -6.89 -9.46 18.14
C VAL A 193 -6.51 -9.90 19.55
N ALA A 194 -7.23 -10.90 20.05
CA ALA A 194 -6.94 -11.55 21.33
C ALA A 194 -6.08 -12.80 21.12
N MET A 195 -5.11 -13.03 22.00
CA MET A 195 -4.32 -14.28 21.99
C MET A 195 -5.11 -15.43 22.61
N LYS A 196 -5.11 -16.60 21.95
CA LYS A 196 -5.82 -17.81 22.41
C LYS A 196 -5.16 -18.46 23.64
N GLY A 197 -3.83 -18.32 23.79
CA GLY A 197 -3.03 -19.08 24.75
C GLY A 197 -3.15 -18.70 26.23
N GLN A 198 -3.95 -17.69 26.60
CA GLN A 198 -3.96 -17.13 27.96
C GLN A 198 -5.07 -17.65 28.89
N TYR A 199 -6.01 -18.44 28.38
CA TYR A 199 -6.96 -19.15 29.24
C TYR A 199 -6.31 -20.46 29.72
N ARG A 200 -5.69 -20.42 30.89
CA ARG A 200 -5.38 -21.60 31.70
C ARG A 200 -5.92 -21.39 33.10
#